data_AF-A0A2E2C4C0-F1
#
_entry.id   AF-A0A2E2C4C0-F1
#
_cell.length_a   1.000
_cell.length_b   1.000
_cell.length_c   1.000
_cell.angle_alpha   90.00
_cell.angle_beta   90.00
_cell.angle_gamma   90.00
#
_symmetry.space_group_name_H-M   'P 1'
#
loop_
_entity.id
_entity.type
_entity.pdbx_description
1 polymer ?
#
loop_
_entity_poly.entity_id
_entity_poly.type
_entity_poly.pdbx_seq_one_letter_code
_entity_poly.pdbx_strand_id
1 'polypeptide(L)'
;MNWPEISIEDFPPRRDDEPTSLRQDIIDELSDHFACALNRELLKNPDEQTAKQRVLNQFGDPIKIARQLWLDAMKEKIMSQRIMTGVSVVAAVCCIAVVGIAWSMMQQSERINLLVLERLTQNPPVQESIGTEGMNLISFQLIQDSGKKQSAVGFTGQLMKTGSQSDSFELESVSDQGGKLDFGKLPWGKYRLKLTAPWGESAEFPHLTVVPGRNYSKTLVCPSEASARATVKFQVNWTDQFKSEDWCLICDFRDINTGMNPSFPTASYSFRSMREVNDVPWILNHRQEKQKTEGVYLIDAQNRVTACPLNEYGYLENIDSETLQVQPALSLAEGRYILPVLYLVSRKDLSKLSTLSSRLDYQVFNWERSGKFSYSPDSHPSRFEFYNYFQYGPGSRHPQTMSSIFLVPFNEKRELTNKMNIIEVLAYRELVEGTREMNHLDGVQIPELLVFSASTDEPNLWKIKLPEK
;
A
#
# COMPACT_ATOMS: atom_id res chain seq x y z
N MET A 1 -1.06 4.01 66.83
CA MET A 1 -1.91 5.21 66.64
C MET A 1 -3.09 4.77 65.80
N ASN A 2 -4.32 4.80 66.33
CA ASN A 2 -5.48 4.39 65.56
C ASN A 2 -5.94 5.59 64.72
N TRP A 3 -5.60 5.57 63.43
CA TRP A 3 -6.33 6.32 62.40
C TRP A 3 -7.70 5.63 62.20
N PRO A 4 -8.75 6.29 61.68
CA PRO A 4 -9.91 5.55 61.19
C PRO A 4 -9.44 4.48 60.19
N GLU A 5 -9.57 3.23 60.58
CA GLU A 5 -9.19 2.08 59.76
C GLU A 5 -10.15 2.03 58.56
N ILE A 6 -9.62 2.31 57.37
CA ILE A 6 -10.37 2.13 56.13
C ILE A 6 -10.47 0.62 55.92
N SER A 7 -11.69 0.08 55.96
CA SER A 7 -11.93 -1.33 55.70
C SER A 7 -12.20 -1.55 54.21
N ILE A 8 -11.93 -2.76 53.73
CA ILE A 8 -12.34 -3.23 52.40
C ILE A 8 -13.87 -3.09 52.21
N GLU A 9 -14.62 -3.16 53.32
CA GLU A 9 -16.08 -3.04 53.38
C GLU A 9 -16.56 -1.60 53.09
N ASP A 10 -15.69 -0.60 53.17
CA ASP A 10 -16.03 0.79 52.89
C ASP A 10 -16.09 1.10 51.38
N PHE A 11 -15.55 0.22 50.54
CA PHE A 11 -15.59 0.31 49.09
C PHE A 11 -16.92 -0.20 48.50
N PRO A 12 -17.29 0.20 47.26
CA PRO A 12 -18.44 -0.38 46.56
C PRO A 12 -18.36 -1.92 46.44
N PRO A 13 -19.48 -2.62 46.16
CA PRO A 13 -19.48 -4.07 45.94
C PRO A 13 -18.45 -4.50 44.90
N ARG A 14 -17.79 -5.64 45.14
CA ARG A 14 -16.74 -6.17 44.27
C ARG A 14 -17.26 -6.51 42.89
N ARG A 15 -16.51 -6.12 41.86
CA ARG A 15 -16.79 -6.47 40.46
C ARG A 15 -15.89 -7.61 39.99
N ASP A 16 -16.36 -8.37 39.00
CA ASP A 16 -15.61 -9.49 38.43
C ASP A 16 -14.36 -9.04 37.66
N ASP A 17 -14.37 -7.81 37.13
CA ASP A 17 -13.26 -7.21 36.36
C ASP A 17 -12.32 -6.34 37.21
N GLU A 18 -12.52 -6.33 38.53
CA GLU A 18 -11.72 -5.56 39.47
C GLU A 18 -10.39 -6.29 39.77
N PRO A 19 -9.22 -5.63 39.61
CA PRO A 19 -7.94 -6.22 39.98
C PRO A 19 -7.93 -6.65 41.45
N THR A 20 -7.40 -7.84 41.73
CA THR A 20 -7.44 -8.43 43.07
C THR A 20 -6.71 -7.60 44.13
N SER A 21 -5.70 -6.81 43.75
CA SER A 21 -4.91 -5.96 44.65
C SER A 21 -5.45 -4.54 44.80
N LEU A 22 -6.28 -4.03 43.87
CA LEU A 22 -6.61 -2.60 43.76
C LEU A 22 -7.10 -1.97 45.08
N ARG A 23 -7.97 -2.66 45.82
CA ARG A 23 -8.50 -2.16 47.10
C ARG A 23 -7.41 -2.06 48.16
N GLN A 24 -6.55 -3.07 48.24
CA GLN A 24 -5.45 -3.10 49.21
C GLN A 24 -4.43 -2.03 48.85
N ASP A 25 -4.09 -1.90 47.57
CA ASP A 25 -3.17 -0.87 47.07
C ASP A 25 -3.65 0.55 47.43
N ILE A 26 -4.96 0.83 47.28
CA ILE A 26 -5.54 2.12 47.69
C ILE A 26 -5.49 2.32 49.21
N ILE A 27 -5.80 1.28 50.00
CA ILE A 27 -5.75 1.35 51.47
C ILE A 27 -4.33 1.62 51.95
N ASP A 28 -3.35 0.90 51.41
CA ASP A 28 -1.94 0.99 51.80
C ASP A 28 -1.38 2.37 51.45
N GLU A 29 -1.60 2.84 50.22
CA GLU A 29 -1.12 4.15 49.75
C GLU A 29 -1.76 5.31 50.53
N LEU A 30 -3.07 5.24 50.81
CA LEU A 30 -3.73 6.24 51.64
C LEU A 30 -3.21 6.22 53.07
N SER A 31 -3.02 5.04 53.66
CA SER A 31 -2.51 4.89 55.02
C SER A 31 -1.11 5.49 55.17
N ASP A 32 -0.23 5.23 54.20
CA ASP A 32 1.12 5.79 54.14
C ASP A 32 1.09 7.32 54.01
N HIS A 33 0.23 7.85 53.13
CA HIS A 33 0.07 9.30 52.97
C HIS A 33 -0.49 9.98 54.22
N PHE A 34 -1.49 9.40 54.88
CA PHE A 34 -2.05 9.93 56.12
C PHE A 34 -1.05 9.87 57.28
N ALA A 35 -0.28 8.77 57.40
CA ALA A 35 0.77 8.65 58.40
C ALA A 35 1.88 9.69 58.18
N CYS A 36 2.30 9.89 56.93
CA CYS A 36 3.28 10.92 56.57
C CYS A 36 2.75 12.34 56.87
N ALA A 37 1.49 12.62 56.53
CA ALA A 37 0.87 13.92 56.79
C ALA A 37 0.73 14.19 58.30
N LEU A 38 0.33 13.18 59.08
CA LEU A 38 0.23 13.29 60.53
C LEU A 38 1.59 13.55 61.18
N ASN A 39 2.63 12.83 60.78
CA ASN A 39 3.99 13.05 61.29
C ASN A 39 4.48 14.47 60.98
N ARG A 40 4.16 15.01 59.80
CA ARG A 40 4.48 16.41 59.44
C ARG A 40 3.73 17.42 60.32
N GLU A 41 2.49 17.18 60.67
CA GLU A 41 1.72 18.06 61.55
C GLU A 41 2.14 17.95 63.03
N LEU A 42 2.53 16.74 63.49
CA LEU A 42 3.07 16.53 64.84
C LEU A 42 4.37 17.29 65.09
N LEU A 43 5.21 17.45 64.05
CA LEU A 43 6.42 18.28 64.13
C LEU A 43 6.10 19.78 64.33
N LYS A 44 4.92 20.24 63.89
CA LYS A 44 4.46 21.63 64.05
C LYS A 44 3.68 21.84 65.35
N ASN A 45 2.92 20.84 65.78
CA ASN A 45 2.12 20.87 67.00
C ASN A 45 2.19 19.50 67.71
N PRO A 46 2.77 19.41 68.92
CA PRO A 46 2.89 18.15 69.66
C PRO A 46 1.55 17.51 70.06
N ASP A 47 0.45 18.26 70.03
CA ASP A 47 -0.87 17.72 70.34
C ASP A 47 -1.43 16.87 69.19
N GLU A 48 -1.46 15.55 69.40
CA GLU A 48 -1.90 14.54 68.42
C GLU A 48 -3.35 14.76 67.95
N GLN A 49 -4.25 15.20 68.84
CA GLN A 49 -5.66 15.40 68.47
C GLN A 49 -5.83 16.58 67.52
N THR A 50 -5.16 17.70 67.82
CA THR A 50 -5.16 18.87 66.92
C THR A 50 -4.47 18.55 65.59
N ALA A 51 -3.37 17.80 65.59
CA ALA A 51 -2.68 17.37 64.37
C ALA A 51 -3.58 16.47 63.49
N LYS A 52 -4.24 15.48 64.08
CA LYS A 52 -5.23 14.62 63.40
C LYS A 52 -6.36 15.42 62.77
N GLN A 53 -6.96 16.33 63.52
CA GLN A 53 -8.06 17.16 63.02
C GLN A 53 -7.63 18.05 61.85
N ARG A 54 -6.40 18.59 61.88
CA ARG A 54 -5.86 19.40 60.77
C ARG A 54 -5.63 18.57 59.51
N VAL A 55 -5.08 17.36 59.65
CA VAL A 55 -4.91 16.45 58.52
C VAL A 55 -6.27 16.06 57.92
N LEU A 56 -7.26 15.73 58.74
CA LEU A 56 -8.63 15.44 58.26
C LEU A 56 -9.29 16.66 57.61
N ASN A 57 -9.09 17.87 58.14
CA ASN A 57 -9.61 19.10 57.53
C ASN A 57 -8.92 19.41 56.19
N GLN A 58 -7.65 19.03 56.01
CA GLN A 58 -6.89 19.30 54.80
C GLN A 58 -7.14 18.26 53.69
N PHE A 59 -7.16 16.97 54.05
CA PHE A 59 -7.35 15.89 53.09
C PHE A 59 -8.82 15.56 52.86
N GLY A 60 -9.67 15.75 53.87
CA GLY A 60 -11.07 15.37 53.85
C GLY A 60 -11.32 14.00 54.50
N ASP A 61 -12.51 13.47 54.25
CA ASP A 61 -12.95 12.16 54.75
C ASP A 61 -12.21 11.03 54.00
N PRO A 62 -11.37 10.23 54.68
CA PRO A 62 -10.56 9.18 54.05
C PRO A 62 -11.39 8.16 53.27
N ILE A 63 -12.61 7.87 53.73
CA ILE A 63 -13.52 6.93 53.06
C ILE A 63 -14.01 7.51 51.72
N LYS A 64 -14.28 8.81 51.65
CA LYS A 64 -14.69 9.46 50.40
C LYS A 64 -13.56 9.47 49.38
N ILE A 65 -12.34 9.72 49.82
CA ILE A 65 -11.16 9.74 48.95
C ILE A 65 -10.89 8.32 48.41
N ALA A 66 -10.94 7.30 49.27
CA ALA A 66 -10.78 5.90 48.87
C ALA A 66 -11.81 5.48 47.80
N ARG A 67 -13.09 5.87 47.98
CA ARG A 67 -14.14 5.63 46.97
C ARG A 67 -13.90 6.36 45.66
N GLN A 68 -13.37 7.58 45.71
CA GLN A 68 -13.09 8.36 44.52
C GLN A 68 -11.91 7.77 43.73
N LEU A 69 -10.82 7.39 44.40
CA LEU A 69 -9.69 6.71 43.77
C LEU A 69 -10.10 5.39 43.14
N TRP A 70 -10.96 4.62 43.82
CA TRP A 70 -11.52 3.39 43.25
C TRP A 70 -12.35 3.65 42.00
N LEU A 71 -13.21 4.69 42.02
CA LEU A 71 -14.03 5.06 40.85
C LEU A 71 -13.16 5.50 39.68
N ASP A 72 -12.11 6.29 39.92
CA ASP A 72 -11.20 6.76 38.88
C ASP A 72 -10.41 5.59 38.26
N ALA A 73 -9.92 4.66 39.07
CA ALA A 73 -9.24 3.46 38.59
C ALA A 73 -10.17 2.54 37.77
N MET A 74 -11.43 2.39 38.20
CA MET A 74 -12.41 1.53 37.50
C MET A 74 -13.12 2.23 36.33
N LYS A 75 -12.99 3.56 36.19
CA LYS A 75 -13.71 4.36 35.19
C LYS A 75 -13.45 3.88 33.77
N GLU A 76 -12.19 3.58 33.44
CA GLU A 76 -11.81 3.13 32.10
C GLU A 76 -12.45 1.79 31.76
N LYS A 77 -12.43 0.83 32.69
CA LYS A 77 -13.08 -0.49 32.53
C LYS A 77 -14.58 -0.36 32.36
N ILE A 78 -15.23 0.47 33.18
CA ILE A 78 -16.67 0.72 33.11
C ILE A 78 -17.05 1.39 31.78
N MET A 79 -16.27 2.36 31.30
CA MET A 79 -16.51 3.01 30.00
C MET A 79 -16.31 2.04 28.85
N SER A 80 -15.23 1.25 28.88
CA SER A 80 -14.93 0.25 27.86
C SER A 80 -16.03 -0.81 27.74
N GLN A 81 -16.53 -1.32 28.87
CA GLN A 81 -17.61 -2.30 28.89
C GLN A 81 -18.90 -1.74 28.26
N ARG A 82 -19.26 -0.49 28.58
CA ARG A 82 -20.45 0.18 28.00
C ARG A 82 -20.32 0.39 26.49
N ILE A 83 -19.15 0.82 26.03
CA ILE A 83 -18.88 0.99 24.59
C ILE A 83 -18.96 -0.34 23.87
N MET A 84 -18.34 -1.39 24.41
CA MET A 84 -18.33 -2.72 23.82
C MET A 84 -19.73 -3.32 23.73
N THR A 85 -20.57 -3.16 24.77
CA THR A 85 -21.99 -3.55 24.70
C THR A 85 -22.73 -2.78 23.62
N GLY A 86 -22.52 -1.46 23.51
CA GLY A 86 -23.11 -0.63 22.45
C GLY A 86 -22.74 -1.10 21.04
N VAL A 87 -21.45 -1.35 20.80
CA VAL A 87 -20.95 -1.87 19.50
C VAL A 87 -21.53 -3.24 19.19
N SER A 88 -21.65 -4.12 20.20
CA SER A 88 -22.19 -5.46 20.01
C SER A 88 -23.67 -5.45 19.60
N VAL A 89 -24.46 -4.54 20.19
CA VAL A 89 -25.88 -4.34 19.81
C VAL A 89 -25.98 -3.82 18.37
N VAL A 90 -25.16 -2.83 17.99
CA VAL A 90 -25.14 -2.30 16.62
C VAL A 90 -24.75 -3.38 15.61
N ALA A 91 -23.72 -4.17 15.91
CA ALA A 91 -23.30 -5.28 15.05
C ALA A 91 -24.42 -6.31 14.86
N ALA A 92 -25.13 -6.67 15.92
CA ALA A 92 -26.27 -7.59 15.84
C ALA A 92 -27.39 -7.05 14.93
N VAL A 93 -27.72 -5.75 15.04
CA VAL A 93 -28.70 -5.10 14.16
C VAL A 93 -28.25 -5.11 12.69
N CYS A 94 -26.97 -4.81 12.42
CA CYS A 94 -26.41 -4.88 11.07
C CYS A 94 -26.48 -6.30 10.48
N CYS A 95 -26.18 -7.34 11.28
CA CYS A 95 -26.29 -8.73 10.83
C CYS A 95 -27.72 -9.10 10.45
N ILE A 96 -28.71 -8.70 11.25
CA ILE A 96 -30.13 -8.93 10.95
C ILE A 96 -30.53 -8.21 9.64
N ALA A 97 -30.06 -6.99 9.43
CA ALA A 97 -30.34 -6.23 8.21
C ALA A 97 -29.75 -6.90 6.95
N VAL A 98 -28.52 -7.41 7.02
CA VAL A 98 -27.88 -8.12 5.90
C VAL A 98 -28.64 -9.40 5.53
N VAL A 99 -29.07 -10.18 6.53
CA VAL A 99 -29.90 -11.37 6.29
C VAL A 99 -31.23 -10.99 5.64
N GLY A 100 -31.87 -9.91 6.09
CA GLY A 100 -33.10 -9.40 5.49
C GLY A 100 -32.94 -8.99 4.01
N ILE A 101 -31.85 -8.28 3.69
CA ILE A 101 -31.53 -7.88 2.31
C ILE A 101 -31.27 -9.11 1.44
N ALA A 102 -30.46 -10.07 1.91
CA ALA A 102 -30.16 -11.29 1.18
C ALA A 102 -31.41 -12.12 0.89
N TRP A 103 -32.30 -12.27 1.88
CA TRP A 103 -33.60 -12.94 1.70
C TRP A 103 -34.47 -12.23 0.66
N SER A 104 -34.52 -10.89 0.70
CA SER A 104 -35.26 -10.10 -0.29
C SER A 104 -34.70 -10.27 -1.71
N MET A 105 -33.37 -10.29 -1.87
CA MET A 105 -32.73 -10.52 -3.18
C MET A 105 -33.01 -11.92 -3.72
N MET A 106 -33.03 -12.94 -2.84
CA MET A 106 -33.37 -14.31 -3.23
C MET A 106 -34.80 -14.41 -3.75
N GLN A 107 -35.78 -13.80 -3.07
CA GLN A 107 -37.17 -13.77 -3.57
C GLN A 107 -37.31 -13.00 -4.90
N GLN A 108 -36.54 -11.93 -5.10
CA GLN A 108 -36.53 -11.22 -6.39
C GLN A 108 -35.92 -12.07 -7.51
N SER A 109 -34.85 -12.81 -7.21
CA SER A 109 -34.20 -13.72 -8.17
C SER A 109 -35.15 -14.83 -8.66
N GLU A 110 -35.93 -15.43 -7.75
CA GLU A 110 -36.95 -16.43 -8.12
C GLU A 110 -37.98 -15.85 -9.10
N ARG A 111 -38.48 -14.63 -8.84
CA ARG A 111 -39.43 -13.95 -9.74
C ARG A 111 -38.82 -13.64 -11.10
N ILE A 112 -37.57 -13.17 -11.13
CA ILE A 112 -36.87 -12.88 -12.39
C ILE A 112 -36.63 -14.16 -13.18
N ASN A 113 -36.20 -15.25 -12.53
CA ASN A 113 -35.99 -16.53 -13.18
C ASN A 113 -37.28 -17.10 -13.77
N LEU A 114 -38.40 -16.98 -13.06
CA LEU A 114 -39.72 -17.36 -13.58
C LEU A 114 -40.12 -16.52 -14.80
N LEU A 115 -39.95 -15.19 -14.75
CA LEU A 115 -40.21 -14.31 -15.89
C LEU A 115 -39.30 -14.61 -17.10
N VAL A 116 -38.04 -14.98 -16.86
CA VAL A 116 -37.10 -15.39 -17.91
C VAL A 116 -37.53 -16.73 -18.52
N LEU A 117 -37.95 -17.71 -17.71
CA LEU A 117 -38.48 -18.99 -18.19
C LEU A 117 -39.78 -18.82 -18.99
N GLU A 118 -40.67 -17.92 -18.55
CA GLU A 118 -41.90 -17.58 -19.26
C GLU A 118 -41.62 -16.92 -20.62
N ARG A 119 -40.63 -16.02 -20.70
CA ARG A 119 -40.16 -15.42 -21.97
C ARG A 119 -39.55 -16.43 -22.93
N LEU A 120 -38.87 -17.46 -22.41
CA LEU A 120 -38.28 -18.54 -23.22
C LEU A 120 -39.34 -19.53 -23.73
N THR A 121 -40.45 -19.70 -23.02
CA THR A 121 -41.55 -20.59 -23.43
C THR A 121 -42.53 -19.92 -24.39
N GLN A 122 -42.71 -18.59 -24.32
CA GLN A 122 -43.59 -17.84 -25.23
C GLN A 122 -42.99 -17.53 -26.61
N ASN A 123 -41.67 -17.66 -26.77
CA ASN A 123 -40.98 -17.53 -28.06
C ASN A 123 -40.31 -18.87 -28.43
N PRO A 124 -41.03 -19.87 -28.95
CA PRO A 124 -40.38 -21.05 -29.51
C PRO A 124 -39.46 -20.60 -30.67
N PRO A 125 -38.20 -21.06 -30.72
CA PRO A 125 -37.29 -20.66 -31.76
C PRO A 125 -37.82 -21.11 -33.12
N VAL A 126 -37.92 -20.15 -34.05
CA VAL A 126 -38.01 -20.46 -35.47
C VAL A 126 -36.80 -21.32 -35.81
N GLN A 127 -37.11 -22.50 -36.33
CA GLN A 127 -36.20 -23.58 -36.59
C GLN A 127 -35.34 -23.24 -37.81
N GLU A 128 -34.15 -22.68 -37.58
CA GLU A 128 -33.09 -22.60 -38.58
C GLU A 128 -31.88 -23.44 -38.14
N SER A 129 -31.66 -24.51 -38.94
CA SER A 129 -30.47 -25.34 -39.08
C SER A 129 -29.64 -25.66 -37.83
N ILE A 130 -29.83 -26.89 -37.36
CA ILE A 130 -28.92 -27.65 -36.50
C ILE A 130 -27.57 -27.81 -37.23
N GLY A 131 -26.59 -27.02 -36.82
CA GLY A 131 -25.19 -27.14 -37.18
C GLY A 131 -24.38 -26.08 -36.43
N THR A 132 -23.46 -26.49 -35.56
CA THR A 132 -22.66 -25.64 -34.63
C THR A 132 -23.33 -25.21 -33.31
N GLU A 133 -24.00 -26.12 -32.60
CA GLU A 133 -24.44 -25.90 -31.22
C GLU A 133 -23.24 -25.60 -30.29
N GLY A 134 -23.19 -24.40 -29.72
CA GLY A 134 -22.24 -24.02 -28.65
C GLY A 134 -21.15 -23.01 -29.00
N MET A 135 -21.00 -22.63 -30.29
CA MET A 135 -20.00 -21.65 -30.73
C MET A 135 -20.62 -20.27 -30.98
N ASN A 136 -19.95 -19.21 -30.54
CA ASN A 136 -20.38 -17.82 -30.64
C ASN A 136 -19.33 -16.99 -31.37
N LEU A 137 -19.74 -16.09 -32.27
CA LEU A 137 -18.80 -15.15 -32.89
C LEU A 137 -18.33 -14.14 -31.85
N ILE A 138 -17.02 -14.00 -31.66
CA ILE A 138 -16.41 -12.98 -30.80
C ILE A 138 -15.66 -11.98 -31.69
N SER A 139 -16.08 -10.72 -31.65
CA SER A 139 -15.45 -9.64 -32.42
C SER A 139 -15.35 -8.35 -31.62
N PHE A 140 -14.37 -7.51 -31.95
CA PHE A 140 -14.21 -6.19 -31.37
C PHE A 140 -14.06 -5.15 -32.48
N GLN A 141 -14.66 -3.99 -32.27
CA GLN A 141 -14.49 -2.83 -33.12
C GLN A 141 -13.55 -1.86 -32.42
N LEU A 142 -12.35 -1.67 -32.96
CA LEU A 142 -11.35 -0.76 -32.40
C LEU A 142 -11.48 0.61 -33.07
N ILE A 143 -11.55 1.66 -32.26
CA ILE A 143 -11.61 3.06 -32.70
C ILE A 143 -10.54 3.88 -31.98
N GLN A 144 -10.03 4.91 -32.63
CA GLN A 144 -9.00 5.78 -32.08
C GLN A 144 -9.58 6.91 -31.20
N ASP A 145 -8.83 7.29 -30.16
CA ASP A 145 -9.14 8.40 -29.25
C ASP A 145 -8.74 9.77 -29.83
N SER A 146 -9.16 10.08 -31.06
CA SER A 146 -8.83 11.33 -31.75
C SER A 146 -10.04 12.27 -31.89
N GLY A 147 -11.12 11.99 -31.18
CA GLY A 147 -12.43 12.64 -31.34
C GLY A 147 -13.15 12.33 -32.67
N LYS A 148 -12.43 11.85 -33.70
CA LYS A 148 -12.94 11.60 -35.06
C LYS A 148 -13.41 10.15 -35.30
N LYS A 149 -13.49 9.29 -34.28
CA LYS A 149 -13.91 7.87 -34.37
C LYS A 149 -13.30 7.12 -35.57
N GLN A 150 -12.02 7.37 -35.86
CA GLN A 150 -11.31 6.66 -36.91
C GLN A 150 -11.04 5.22 -36.47
N SER A 151 -11.02 4.28 -37.41
CA SER A 151 -10.70 2.88 -37.13
C SER A 151 -9.26 2.73 -36.64
N ALA A 152 -9.06 1.98 -35.57
CA ALA A 152 -7.71 1.68 -35.07
C ALA A 152 -7.17 0.44 -35.79
N VAL A 153 -6.24 0.65 -36.72
CA VAL A 153 -5.71 -0.38 -37.64
C VAL A 153 -4.37 -0.91 -37.14
N GLY A 154 -4.10 -2.21 -37.37
CA GLY A 154 -2.82 -2.84 -37.04
C GLY A 154 -2.60 -3.18 -35.55
N PHE A 155 -3.60 -3.03 -34.69
CA PHE A 155 -3.52 -3.50 -33.30
C PHE A 155 -3.58 -5.02 -33.25
N THR A 156 -2.69 -5.63 -32.47
CA THR A 156 -2.71 -7.07 -32.21
C THR A 156 -3.53 -7.36 -30.97
N GLY A 157 -4.53 -8.21 -31.10
CA GLY A 157 -5.35 -8.68 -29.98
C GLY A 157 -5.07 -10.15 -29.66
N GLN A 158 -4.81 -10.42 -28.39
CA GLN A 158 -4.64 -11.75 -27.82
C GLN A 158 -5.84 -12.07 -26.94
N LEU A 159 -6.62 -13.09 -27.32
CA LEU A 159 -7.81 -13.53 -26.61
C LEU A 159 -7.54 -14.88 -25.94
N MET A 160 -7.53 -14.88 -24.61
CA MET A 160 -7.24 -16.06 -23.79
C MET A 160 -8.53 -16.55 -23.12
N LYS A 161 -8.89 -17.82 -23.34
CA LYS A 161 -9.97 -18.49 -22.60
C LYS A 161 -9.45 -18.94 -21.23
N THR A 162 -10.12 -18.52 -20.17
CA THR A 162 -9.80 -18.93 -18.79
C THR A 162 -10.73 -20.09 -18.36
N GLY A 163 -10.16 -21.19 -17.86
CA GLY A 163 -10.90 -22.41 -17.46
C GLY A 163 -9.98 -23.42 -16.74
N SER A 164 -10.40 -24.69 -16.66
CA SER A 164 -9.49 -25.80 -16.28
C SER A 164 -8.32 -25.90 -17.28
N GLN A 165 -7.21 -26.53 -16.90
CA GLN A 165 -6.02 -26.65 -17.77
C GLN A 165 -6.32 -27.28 -19.14
N SER A 166 -7.33 -28.15 -19.24
CA SER A 166 -7.79 -28.77 -20.49
C SER A 166 -8.56 -27.82 -21.42
N ASP A 167 -9.01 -26.68 -20.90
CA ASP A 167 -10.05 -25.82 -21.49
C ASP A 167 -9.53 -24.41 -21.81
N SER A 168 -8.25 -24.13 -21.53
CA SER A 168 -7.60 -22.86 -21.80
C SER A 168 -6.86 -22.89 -23.13
N PHE A 169 -7.08 -21.87 -23.95
CA PHE A 169 -6.35 -21.62 -25.19
C PHE A 169 -6.19 -20.12 -25.40
N GLU A 170 -5.24 -19.75 -26.24
CA GLU A 170 -4.97 -18.38 -26.65
C GLU A 170 -5.07 -18.26 -28.17
N LEU A 171 -5.69 -17.18 -28.63
CA LEU A 171 -5.80 -16.83 -30.05
C LEU A 171 -5.28 -15.43 -30.27
N GLU A 172 -4.65 -15.22 -31.41
CA GLU A 172 -4.17 -13.92 -31.85
C GLU A 172 -4.90 -13.48 -33.12
N SER A 173 -5.21 -12.19 -33.21
CA SER A 173 -5.80 -11.55 -34.39
C SER A 173 -5.24 -10.14 -34.52
N VAL A 174 -5.26 -9.58 -35.73
CA VAL A 174 -4.81 -8.20 -36.00
C VAL A 174 -5.99 -7.42 -36.56
N SER A 175 -6.22 -6.21 -36.04
CA SER A 175 -7.33 -5.37 -36.48
C SER A 175 -7.15 -4.94 -37.94
N ASP A 176 -8.19 -5.15 -38.75
CA ASP A 176 -8.19 -4.83 -40.18
C ASP A 176 -8.29 -3.31 -40.47
N GLN A 177 -8.44 -2.94 -41.75
CA GLN A 177 -8.62 -1.55 -42.18
C GLN A 177 -9.89 -0.89 -41.62
N GLY A 178 -10.91 -1.69 -41.30
CA GLY A 178 -12.10 -1.24 -40.61
C GLY A 178 -11.92 -1.13 -39.10
N GLY A 179 -10.75 -1.51 -38.55
CA GLY A 179 -10.49 -1.60 -37.12
C GLY A 179 -11.18 -2.81 -36.47
N LYS A 180 -11.64 -3.77 -37.27
CA LYS A 180 -12.31 -4.96 -36.76
C LYS A 180 -11.28 -6.01 -36.38
N LEU A 181 -11.40 -6.50 -35.15
CA LEU A 181 -10.63 -7.60 -34.60
C LEU A 181 -11.55 -8.81 -34.46
N ASP A 182 -11.37 -9.80 -35.33
CA ASP A 182 -12.24 -10.98 -35.41
C ASP A 182 -11.50 -12.24 -34.94
N PHE A 183 -12.06 -12.94 -33.97
CA PHE A 183 -11.53 -14.20 -33.44
C PHE A 183 -12.33 -15.43 -33.91
N GLY A 184 -13.33 -15.22 -34.78
CA GLY A 184 -14.17 -16.28 -35.30
C GLY A 184 -15.15 -16.84 -34.27
N LYS A 185 -15.62 -18.06 -34.55
CA LYS A 185 -16.62 -18.77 -33.72
C LYS A 185 -15.91 -19.53 -32.60
N LEU A 186 -16.16 -19.13 -31.35
CA LEU A 186 -15.50 -19.67 -30.16
C LEU A 186 -16.51 -20.21 -29.15
N PRO A 187 -16.12 -21.20 -28.31
CA PRO A 187 -17.03 -21.77 -27.32
C PRO A 187 -17.47 -20.72 -26.30
N TRP A 188 -18.59 -20.97 -25.62
CA TRP A 188 -18.96 -20.16 -24.46
C TRP A 188 -17.90 -20.29 -23.34
N GLY A 189 -17.80 -19.28 -22.48
CA GLY A 189 -16.82 -19.26 -21.40
C GLY A 189 -16.35 -17.87 -21.02
N LYS A 190 -15.36 -17.84 -20.11
CA LYS A 190 -14.70 -16.60 -19.68
C LYS A 190 -13.45 -16.38 -20.51
N TYR A 191 -13.29 -15.16 -21.00
CA TYR A 191 -12.15 -14.75 -21.81
C TYR A 191 -11.50 -13.50 -21.23
N ARG A 192 -10.20 -13.34 -21.49
CA ARG A 192 -9.43 -12.12 -21.25
C ARG A 192 -8.87 -11.65 -22.58
N LEU A 193 -9.03 -10.36 -22.87
CA LEU A 193 -8.47 -9.73 -24.06
C LEU A 193 -7.26 -8.88 -23.64
N LYS A 194 -6.15 -9.04 -24.33
CA LYS A 194 -4.99 -8.14 -24.30
C LYS A 194 -4.84 -7.52 -25.68
N LEU A 195 -4.74 -6.20 -25.75
CA LEU A 195 -4.43 -5.47 -26.97
C LEU A 195 -3.00 -4.95 -26.90
N THR A 196 -2.31 -4.98 -28.03
CA THR A 196 -0.98 -4.39 -28.23
C THR A 196 -1.04 -3.46 -29.43
N ALA A 197 -0.68 -2.20 -29.23
CA ALA A 197 -0.60 -1.19 -30.27
C ALA A 197 0.62 -1.44 -31.20
N PRO A 198 0.60 -0.93 -32.45
CA PRO A 198 1.72 -1.07 -33.38
C PRO A 198 3.06 -0.56 -32.87
N TRP A 199 3.05 0.39 -31.93
CA TRP A 199 4.24 0.98 -31.30
C TRP A 199 4.62 0.32 -29.96
N GLY A 200 3.95 -0.77 -29.56
CA GLY A 200 4.36 -1.60 -28.42
C GLY A 200 3.71 -1.28 -27.07
N GLU A 201 2.81 -0.30 -27.00
CA GLU A 201 1.93 -0.15 -25.82
C GLU A 201 0.94 -1.31 -25.74
N SER A 202 0.57 -1.73 -24.53
CA SER A 202 -0.40 -2.79 -24.34
C SER A 202 -1.41 -2.49 -23.24
N ALA A 203 -2.62 -3.00 -23.41
CA ALA A 203 -3.70 -2.89 -22.43
C ALA A 203 -4.37 -4.25 -22.25
N GLU A 204 -4.67 -4.62 -21.01
CA GLU A 204 -5.50 -5.79 -20.72
C GLU A 204 -6.88 -5.35 -20.27
N PHE A 205 -7.89 -6.03 -20.79
CA PHE A 205 -9.29 -5.74 -20.51
C PHE A 205 -9.84 -6.71 -19.46
N PRO A 206 -10.84 -6.28 -18.67
CA PRO A 206 -11.54 -7.14 -17.73
C PRO A 206 -12.09 -8.40 -18.40
N HIS A 207 -12.25 -9.47 -17.61
CA HIS A 207 -12.82 -10.72 -18.10
C HIS A 207 -14.20 -10.48 -18.72
N LEU A 208 -14.40 -11.00 -19.93
CA LEU A 208 -15.70 -11.05 -20.58
C LEU A 208 -16.26 -12.48 -20.50
N THR A 209 -17.58 -12.61 -20.35
CA THR A 209 -18.25 -13.90 -20.35
C THR A 209 -19.10 -14.02 -21.60
N VAL A 210 -18.80 -15.02 -22.43
CA VAL A 210 -19.61 -15.37 -23.60
C VAL A 210 -20.56 -16.49 -23.21
N VAL A 211 -21.84 -16.31 -23.50
CA VAL A 211 -22.91 -17.27 -23.20
C VAL A 211 -23.32 -18.02 -24.48
N PRO A 212 -23.80 -19.27 -24.36
CA PRO A 212 -24.25 -20.05 -25.52
C PRO A 212 -25.30 -19.32 -26.37
N GLY A 213 -25.17 -19.38 -27.69
CA GLY A 213 -26.15 -18.84 -28.65
C GLY A 213 -26.16 -17.32 -28.78
N ARG A 214 -25.17 -16.60 -28.22
CA ARG A 214 -25.06 -15.14 -28.33
C ARG A 214 -23.68 -14.72 -28.80
N ASN A 215 -23.63 -14.10 -29.96
CA ASN A 215 -22.43 -13.42 -30.45
C ASN A 215 -22.03 -12.30 -29.47
N TYR A 216 -20.72 -12.12 -29.29
CA TYR A 216 -20.15 -11.05 -28.50
C TYR A 216 -19.52 -10.01 -29.43
N SER A 217 -19.95 -8.76 -29.29
CA SER A 217 -19.35 -7.62 -29.99
C SER A 217 -19.23 -6.44 -29.06
N LYS A 218 -18.06 -5.80 -29.04
CA LYS A 218 -17.78 -4.61 -28.23
C LYS A 218 -16.92 -3.62 -29.00
N THR A 219 -17.23 -2.32 -28.86
CA THR A 219 -16.37 -1.25 -29.35
C THR A 219 -15.36 -0.87 -28.26
N LEU A 220 -14.08 -0.78 -28.61
CA LEU A 220 -12.99 -0.41 -27.71
C LEU A 220 -12.30 0.83 -28.27
N VAL A 221 -11.99 1.78 -27.39
CA VAL A 221 -11.21 2.97 -27.72
C VAL A 221 -9.73 2.66 -27.49
N CYS A 222 -8.91 2.96 -28.49
CA CYS A 222 -7.48 2.73 -28.50
C CYS A 222 -6.75 4.07 -28.69
N PRO A 223 -5.51 4.20 -28.20
CA PRO A 223 -4.69 5.36 -28.50
C PRO A 223 -4.51 5.53 -30.00
N SER A 224 -4.48 6.78 -30.48
CA SER A 224 -4.33 7.11 -31.90
C SER A 224 -2.87 7.06 -32.38
N GLU A 225 -1.92 7.26 -31.48
CA GLU A 225 -0.49 7.39 -31.79
C GLU A 225 0.39 6.96 -30.61
N ALA A 226 1.69 6.76 -30.84
CA ALA A 226 2.64 6.48 -29.77
C ALA A 226 2.70 7.63 -28.75
N SER A 227 2.97 7.31 -27.48
CA SER A 227 3.17 8.33 -26.45
C SER A 227 4.24 9.35 -26.86
N ALA A 228 3.87 10.63 -26.84
CA ALA A 228 4.81 11.73 -27.05
C ALA A 228 5.89 11.74 -25.96
N ARG A 229 7.00 12.46 -26.16
CA ARG A 229 8.01 12.63 -25.09
C ARG A 229 7.85 13.99 -24.42
N ALA A 230 7.80 13.97 -23.09
CA ALA A 230 7.70 15.13 -22.24
C ALA A 230 9.03 15.42 -21.52
N THR A 231 9.33 16.70 -21.33
CA THR A 231 10.50 17.14 -20.58
C THR A 231 10.19 17.13 -19.09
N VAL A 232 10.93 16.35 -18.30
CA VAL A 232 10.73 16.14 -16.86
C VAL A 232 11.89 16.76 -16.08
N LYS A 233 11.57 17.53 -15.03
CA LYS A 233 12.55 18.12 -14.11
C LYS A 233 12.35 17.55 -12.72
N PHE A 234 13.43 17.35 -11.98
CA PHE A 234 13.36 16.90 -10.60
C PHE A 234 13.49 18.09 -9.64
N GLN A 235 12.91 17.96 -8.45
CA GLN A 235 13.13 18.86 -7.33
C GLN A 235 13.16 18.04 -6.05
N VAL A 236 14.33 17.83 -5.49
CA VAL A 236 14.52 17.15 -4.21
C VAL A 236 14.54 18.20 -3.11
N ASN A 237 13.66 18.04 -2.12
CA ASN A 237 13.67 18.84 -0.90
C ASN A 237 14.71 18.24 0.06
N TRP A 238 15.95 18.67 -0.09
CA TRP A 238 17.06 18.28 0.78
C TRP A 238 16.85 18.80 2.21
N THR A 239 17.13 17.98 3.22
CA THR A 239 17.10 18.40 4.63
C THR A 239 18.47 18.94 5.03
N ASP A 240 18.53 19.83 6.03
CA ASP A 240 19.78 20.47 6.50
C ASP A 240 20.91 19.47 6.86
N GLN A 241 20.55 18.23 7.18
CA GLN A 241 21.48 17.17 7.56
C GLN A 241 22.25 16.59 6.37
N PHE A 242 21.63 16.61 5.19
CA PHE A 242 22.26 16.19 3.96
C PHE A 242 22.78 17.44 3.26
N LYS A 243 24.00 17.86 3.63
CA LYS A 243 24.72 18.93 2.93
C LYS A 243 24.68 18.60 1.45
N SER A 244 23.93 19.38 0.69
CA SER A 244 23.42 18.93 -0.61
C SER A 244 24.54 18.43 -1.53
N GLU A 245 25.68 19.12 -1.57
CA GLU A 245 26.79 18.83 -2.49
C GLU A 245 27.46 17.45 -2.31
N ASP A 246 27.46 16.88 -1.10
CA ASP A 246 28.12 15.60 -0.80
C ASP A 246 27.24 14.38 -1.09
N TRP A 247 25.94 14.61 -1.32
CA TRP A 247 24.94 13.56 -1.46
C TRP A 247 24.30 13.57 -2.84
N CYS A 248 23.83 12.39 -3.23
CA CYS A 248 23.00 12.20 -4.41
C CYS A 248 21.86 11.26 -4.07
N LEU A 249 20.76 11.41 -4.80
CA LEU A 249 19.58 10.59 -4.68
C LEU A 249 19.45 9.74 -5.93
N ILE A 250 19.48 8.42 -5.79
CA ILE A 250 19.21 7.49 -6.89
C ILE A 250 17.74 7.09 -6.82
N CYS A 251 17.01 7.36 -7.88
CA CYS A 251 15.61 6.98 -8.05
C CYS A 251 15.53 5.80 -9.03
N ASP A 252 15.11 4.64 -8.53
CA ASP A 252 14.92 3.44 -9.35
C ASP A 252 13.41 3.24 -9.62
N PHE A 253 12.99 3.60 -10.82
CA PHE A 253 11.62 3.51 -11.33
C PHE A 253 11.28 2.14 -11.93
N ARG A 254 12.18 1.16 -11.82
CA ARG A 254 12.00 -0.13 -12.49
C ARG A 254 11.23 -1.09 -11.60
N ASP A 255 10.27 -1.73 -12.23
CA ASP A 255 9.58 -2.89 -11.70
C ASP A 255 10.43 -4.13 -11.87
N ILE A 256 10.16 -5.14 -11.04
CA ILE A 256 10.76 -6.45 -11.20
C ILE A 256 9.76 -7.37 -11.86
N ASN A 257 10.22 -7.97 -12.94
CA ASN A 257 9.57 -9.09 -13.57
C ASN A 257 10.25 -10.35 -13.06
N THR A 258 9.72 -10.92 -11.98
CA THR A 258 10.06 -12.27 -11.56
C THR A 258 9.42 -13.20 -12.57
N GLY A 259 10.23 -13.77 -13.46
CA GLY A 259 9.77 -14.93 -14.20
C GLY A 259 9.26 -15.96 -13.19
N MET A 260 8.09 -16.53 -13.43
CA MET A 260 7.51 -17.60 -12.58
C MET A 260 8.37 -18.89 -12.55
N ASN A 261 9.61 -18.86 -13.04
CA ASN A 261 10.51 -19.99 -13.04
C ASN A 261 11.37 -19.97 -11.77
N PRO A 262 11.04 -20.78 -10.73
CA PRO A 262 11.81 -20.84 -9.50
C PRO A 262 13.24 -21.37 -9.67
N SER A 263 13.56 -21.99 -10.82
CA SER A 263 14.87 -22.61 -11.06
C SER A 263 15.98 -21.62 -11.39
N PHE A 264 15.64 -20.41 -11.88
CA PHE A 264 16.61 -19.36 -12.18
C PHE A 264 15.99 -17.98 -11.90
N PRO A 265 16.02 -17.50 -10.65
CA PRO A 265 15.54 -16.16 -10.31
C PRO A 265 16.57 -15.12 -10.78
N THR A 266 16.74 -15.01 -12.09
CA THR A 266 17.33 -13.80 -12.66
C THR A 266 16.23 -12.76 -12.63
N ALA A 267 16.27 -11.88 -11.64
CA ALA A 267 15.40 -10.73 -11.59
C ALA A 267 15.59 -9.96 -12.90
N SER A 268 14.54 -9.84 -13.70
CA SER A 268 14.57 -8.98 -14.88
C SER A 268 13.88 -7.67 -14.52
N TYR A 269 14.53 -6.55 -14.77
CA TYR A 269 13.95 -5.24 -14.49
C TYR A 269 13.22 -4.73 -15.73
N SER A 270 12.10 -4.06 -15.52
CA SER A 270 11.35 -3.37 -16.58
C SER A 270 11.07 -1.94 -16.17
N PHE A 271 11.37 -0.99 -17.03
CA PHE A 271 10.93 0.40 -16.87
C PHE A 271 9.63 0.57 -17.64
N ARG A 272 8.57 1.03 -16.96
CA ARG A 272 7.22 1.15 -17.53
C ARG A 272 6.68 2.55 -17.35
N SER A 273 5.90 2.99 -18.33
CA SER A 273 4.99 4.12 -18.18
C SER A 273 3.57 3.69 -18.48
N MET A 274 2.60 4.39 -17.91
CA MET A 274 1.18 4.13 -18.14
C MET A 274 0.43 5.40 -18.49
N ARG A 275 -0.39 5.37 -19.54
CA ARG A 275 -1.40 6.41 -19.79
C ARG A 275 -2.80 5.81 -19.82
N GLU A 276 -3.79 6.61 -19.49
CA GLU A 276 -5.20 6.21 -19.52
C GLU A 276 -5.83 6.67 -20.84
N VAL A 277 -6.51 5.76 -21.54
CA VAL A 277 -7.27 6.05 -22.75
C VAL A 277 -8.66 5.48 -22.54
N ASN A 278 -9.67 6.36 -22.43
CA ASN A 278 -11.05 5.97 -22.13
C ASN A 278 -11.16 5.00 -20.93
N ASP A 279 -10.57 5.41 -19.79
CA ASP A 279 -10.52 4.66 -18.52
C ASP A 279 -9.80 3.29 -18.60
N VAL A 280 -9.07 3.03 -19.69
CA VAL A 280 -8.27 1.82 -19.86
C VAL A 280 -6.78 2.17 -19.74
N PRO A 281 -6.03 1.52 -18.83
CA PRO A 281 -4.60 1.75 -18.71
C PRO A 281 -3.84 1.09 -19.87
N TRP A 282 -3.09 1.89 -20.63
CA TRP A 282 -2.15 1.46 -21.64
C TRP A 282 -0.74 1.57 -21.09
N ILE A 283 -0.02 0.44 -21.08
CA ILE A 283 1.30 0.29 -20.50
C ILE A 283 2.32 0.22 -21.63
N LEU A 284 3.28 1.13 -21.63
CA LEU A 284 4.47 1.07 -22.45
C LEU A 284 5.60 0.43 -21.63
N ASN A 285 6.09 -0.72 -22.08
CA ASN A 285 7.33 -1.27 -21.56
C ASN A 285 8.48 -0.69 -22.39
N HIS A 286 9.34 0.11 -21.76
CA HIS A 286 10.50 0.72 -22.40
C HIS A 286 11.53 -0.39 -22.63
N ARG A 287 11.36 -1.13 -23.73
CA ARG A 287 12.17 -2.31 -24.05
C ARG A 287 13.65 -1.93 -24.14
N GLN A 288 14.45 -2.57 -23.29
CA GLN A 288 15.90 -2.42 -23.18
C GLN A 288 16.67 -3.11 -24.32
N GLU A 289 16.15 -3.17 -25.55
CA GLU A 289 16.83 -3.95 -26.61
C GLU A 289 18.21 -3.37 -26.96
N LYS A 290 18.50 -2.10 -26.65
CA LYS A 290 19.83 -1.48 -26.88
C LYS A 290 20.32 -0.44 -25.86
N GLN A 291 19.47 0.11 -24.99
CA GLN A 291 19.87 1.18 -24.06
C GLN A 291 19.86 0.69 -22.61
N LYS A 292 21.05 0.44 -22.08
CA LYS A 292 21.32 -0.14 -20.75
C LYS A 292 21.10 0.83 -19.58
N THR A 293 20.38 1.94 -19.76
CA THR A 293 20.41 3.05 -18.79
C THR A 293 19.06 3.67 -18.47
N GLU A 294 17.95 3.13 -18.94
CA GLU A 294 16.63 3.72 -18.69
C GLU A 294 16.01 3.24 -17.36
N GLY A 295 15.33 4.16 -16.67
CA GLY A 295 14.55 3.88 -15.47
C GLY A 295 15.28 4.01 -14.14
N VAL A 296 16.60 4.24 -14.14
CA VAL A 296 17.35 4.58 -12.91
C VAL A 296 18.07 5.89 -13.11
N TYR A 297 17.79 6.85 -12.23
CA TYR A 297 18.28 8.21 -12.37
C TYR A 297 18.95 8.67 -11.08
N LEU A 298 20.14 9.25 -11.21
CA LEU A 298 20.84 9.94 -10.13
C LEU A 298 20.51 11.42 -10.20
N ILE A 299 20.09 11.98 -9.07
CA ILE A 299 19.77 13.39 -8.89
C ILE A 299 20.77 14.00 -7.91
N ASP A 300 21.43 15.07 -8.33
CA ASP A 300 22.37 15.79 -7.47
C ASP A 300 21.70 16.90 -6.64
N ALA A 301 22.50 17.52 -5.77
CA ALA A 301 22.16 18.68 -4.96
C ALA A 301 21.46 19.82 -5.70
N GLN A 302 21.85 20.05 -6.95
CA GLN A 302 21.35 21.12 -7.81
C GLN A 302 20.12 20.67 -8.61
N ASN A 303 19.57 19.50 -8.28
CA ASN A 303 18.46 18.85 -8.97
C ASN A 303 18.74 18.55 -10.44
N ARG A 304 20.01 18.42 -10.82
CA ARG A 304 20.41 17.92 -12.13
C ARG A 304 20.36 16.40 -12.08
N VAL A 305 20.03 15.82 -13.21
CA VAL A 305 19.73 14.41 -13.35
C VAL A 305 20.61 13.76 -14.40
N THR A 306 21.04 12.53 -14.13
CA THR A 306 21.79 11.68 -15.06
C THR A 306 21.26 10.26 -14.97
N ALA A 307 21.24 9.55 -16.09
CA ALA A 307 20.95 8.13 -16.09
C ALA A 307 22.07 7.37 -15.36
N CYS A 308 21.71 6.38 -14.54
CA CYS A 308 22.69 5.49 -13.92
C CYS A 308 23.12 4.42 -14.93
N PRO A 309 24.42 4.11 -15.02
CA PRO A 309 24.89 2.97 -15.80
C PRO A 309 24.41 1.67 -15.16
N LEU A 310 23.91 0.75 -16.00
CA LEU A 310 23.52 -0.59 -15.59
C LEU A 310 24.26 -1.62 -16.44
N ASN A 311 24.55 -2.77 -15.83
CA ASN A 311 25.14 -3.89 -16.54
C ASN A 311 24.10 -4.62 -17.41
N GLU A 312 24.50 -5.70 -18.08
CA GLU A 312 23.63 -6.48 -18.97
C GLU A 312 22.43 -7.16 -18.27
N TYR A 313 22.49 -7.29 -16.94
CA TYR A 313 21.41 -7.85 -16.12
C TYR A 313 20.53 -6.74 -15.50
N GLY A 314 20.84 -5.48 -15.77
CA GLY A 314 20.17 -4.33 -15.16
C GLY A 314 20.63 -4.03 -13.73
N TYR A 315 21.74 -4.60 -13.24
CA TYR A 315 22.28 -4.19 -11.94
C TYR A 315 23.07 -2.89 -12.05
N LEU A 316 23.11 -2.12 -10.96
CA LEU A 316 23.84 -0.85 -10.90
C LEU A 316 25.34 -1.08 -11.13
N GLU A 317 25.94 -0.25 -11.98
CA GLU A 317 27.40 -0.19 -12.13
C GLU A 317 28.00 0.92 -11.26
N ASN A 318 29.27 0.77 -10.93
CA ASN A 318 30.01 1.80 -10.21
C ASN A 318 30.16 3.05 -11.08
N ILE A 319 29.95 4.21 -10.48
CA ILE A 319 30.01 5.50 -11.15
C ILE A 319 31.26 6.24 -10.70
N ASP A 320 32.06 6.69 -11.67
CA ASP A 320 33.08 7.71 -11.42
C ASP A 320 32.40 9.08 -11.40
N SER A 321 32.43 9.73 -10.24
CA SER A 321 31.79 11.03 -10.01
C SER A 321 32.29 12.13 -10.94
N GLU A 322 33.52 12.03 -11.46
CA GLU A 322 34.10 13.02 -12.38
C GLU A 322 33.53 12.90 -13.81
N THR A 323 33.00 11.72 -14.16
CA THR A 323 32.49 11.42 -15.50
C THR A 323 30.99 11.66 -15.67
N LEU A 324 30.31 12.08 -14.60
CA LEU A 324 28.85 12.24 -14.58
C LEU A 324 28.37 13.36 -15.52
N GLN A 325 27.68 12.97 -16.59
CA GLN A 325 27.03 13.90 -17.51
C GLN A 325 25.65 14.29 -17.00
N VAL A 326 25.63 15.24 -16.07
CA VAL A 326 24.39 15.77 -15.48
C VAL A 326 23.66 16.69 -16.46
N GLN A 327 22.32 16.57 -16.48
CA GLN A 327 21.42 17.35 -17.32
C GLN A 327 20.36 18.05 -16.45
N PRO A 328 19.79 19.18 -16.87
CA PRO A 328 18.76 19.86 -16.09
C PRO A 328 17.38 19.16 -16.13
N ALA A 329 17.17 18.23 -17.07
CA ALA A 329 15.89 17.57 -17.31
C ALA A 329 16.09 16.23 -18.06
N LEU A 330 15.06 15.38 -18.05
CA LEU A 330 14.96 14.16 -18.85
C LEU A 330 13.87 14.28 -19.92
N SER A 331 13.99 13.51 -20.99
CA SER A 331 12.95 13.35 -22.01
C SER A 331 12.30 11.96 -21.89
N LEU A 332 11.19 11.87 -21.15
CA LEU A 332 10.47 10.62 -20.88
C LEU A 332 9.22 10.51 -21.76
N ALA A 333 8.72 9.31 -22.02
CA ALA A 333 7.43 9.17 -22.70
C ALA A 333 6.30 9.71 -21.80
N GLU A 334 5.23 10.19 -22.41
CA GLU A 334 4.05 10.62 -21.71
C GLU A 334 3.43 9.45 -20.93
N GLY A 335 2.99 9.74 -19.71
CA GLY A 335 2.37 8.77 -18.82
C GLY A 335 2.76 8.94 -17.36
N ARG A 336 2.22 8.03 -16.55
CA ARG A 336 2.43 7.90 -15.12
C ARG A 336 3.55 6.91 -14.84
N TYR A 337 4.38 7.26 -13.88
CA TYR A 337 5.57 6.55 -13.43
C TYR A 337 5.49 6.31 -11.93
N ILE A 338 5.84 5.11 -11.49
CA ILE A 338 5.90 4.76 -10.07
C ILE A 338 7.37 4.74 -9.65
N LEU A 339 7.68 5.34 -8.49
CA LEU A 339 9.02 5.32 -7.90
C LEU A 339 9.04 4.39 -6.67
N PRO A 340 9.30 3.09 -6.83
CA PRO A 340 9.26 2.15 -5.71
C PRO A 340 10.45 2.31 -4.75
N VAL A 341 11.64 2.70 -5.24
CA VAL A 341 12.85 2.74 -4.41
C VAL A 341 13.70 3.97 -4.64
N LEU A 342 14.17 4.54 -3.54
CA LEU A 342 15.12 5.65 -3.49
C LEU A 342 16.34 5.24 -2.68
N TYR A 343 17.54 5.55 -3.18
CA TYR A 343 18.79 5.37 -2.44
C TYR A 343 19.46 6.72 -2.24
N LEU A 344 19.68 7.10 -0.98
CA LEU A 344 20.51 8.24 -0.64
C LEU A 344 21.96 7.78 -0.49
N VAL A 345 22.82 8.22 -1.41
CA VAL A 345 24.21 7.76 -1.53
C VAL A 345 25.14 8.95 -1.46
N SER A 346 26.24 8.81 -0.71
CA SER A 346 27.27 9.85 -0.68
C SER A 346 28.09 9.80 -1.97
N ARG A 347 28.56 10.95 -2.48
CA ARG A 347 29.34 11.01 -3.73
C ARG A 347 30.57 10.10 -3.70
N LYS A 348 31.24 9.97 -2.55
CA LYS A 348 32.42 9.08 -2.37
C LYS A 348 32.07 7.59 -2.54
N ASP A 349 30.83 7.20 -2.30
CA ASP A 349 30.36 5.82 -2.38
C ASP A 349 29.77 5.47 -3.76
N LEU A 350 29.75 6.42 -4.71
CA LEU A 350 29.34 6.16 -6.09
C LEU A 350 30.20 5.08 -6.78
N SER A 351 31.47 4.99 -6.39
CA SER A 351 32.42 3.96 -6.83
C SER A 351 32.11 2.55 -6.30
N LYS A 352 31.12 2.42 -5.41
CA LYS A 352 30.68 1.16 -4.78
C LYS A 352 29.22 0.81 -5.10
N LEU A 353 28.55 1.51 -6.01
CA LEU A 353 27.13 1.29 -6.29
C LEU A 353 26.78 -0.15 -6.67
N SER A 354 27.69 -0.89 -7.31
CA SER A 354 27.45 -2.29 -7.66
C SER A 354 27.21 -3.19 -6.45
N THR A 355 27.64 -2.78 -5.25
CA THR A 355 27.36 -3.55 -4.02
C THR A 355 25.88 -3.49 -3.62
N LEU A 356 25.14 -2.47 -4.05
CA LEU A 356 23.70 -2.36 -3.78
C LEU A 356 22.92 -3.52 -4.40
N SER A 357 23.29 -3.93 -5.61
CA SER A 357 22.68 -5.06 -6.31
C SER A 357 23.08 -6.42 -5.74
N SER A 358 24.14 -6.50 -4.93
CA SER A 358 24.53 -7.75 -4.25
C SER A 358 23.84 -7.94 -2.90
N ARG A 359 23.19 -6.89 -2.38
CA ARG A 359 22.62 -6.89 -1.04
C ARG A 359 21.19 -7.41 -1.09
N LEU A 360 20.99 -8.60 -0.53
CA LEU A 360 19.71 -9.30 -0.57
C LEU A 360 18.63 -8.62 0.28
N ASP A 361 19.01 -8.00 1.39
CA ASP A 361 18.07 -7.49 2.40
C ASP A 361 18.54 -6.18 3.06
N TYR A 362 17.56 -5.33 3.33
CA TYR A 362 17.66 -4.06 4.05
C TYR A 362 16.68 -4.05 5.22
N GLN A 363 17.12 -3.62 6.39
CA GLN A 363 16.25 -3.42 7.54
C GLN A 363 15.56 -2.06 7.42
N VAL A 364 14.27 -2.08 7.10
CA VAL A 364 13.48 -0.87 6.84
C VAL A 364 12.48 -0.64 7.96
N PHE A 365 12.39 0.60 8.43
CA PHE A 365 11.38 0.99 9.39
C PHE A 365 10.04 1.31 8.70
N ASN A 366 8.95 0.75 9.20
CA ASN A 366 7.59 1.03 8.78
C ASN A 366 6.87 1.81 9.89
N TRP A 367 6.54 3.07 9.59
CA TRP A 367 5.84 3.97 10.52
C TRP A 367 4.43 3.50 10.88
N GLU A 368 3.68 2.94 9.92
CA GLU A 368 2.30 2.49 10.16
C GLU A 368 2.24 1.29 11.09
N ARG A 369 3.25 0.42 11.03
CA ARG A 369 3.36 -0.79 11.86
C ARG A 369 4.22 -0.59 13.11
N SER A 370 4.75 0.62 13.33
CA SER A 370 5.69 0.94 14.42
C SER A 370 6.80 -0.12 14.56
N GLY A 371 7.31 -0.61 13.43
CA GLY A 371 8.11 -1.82 13.39
C GLY A 371 9.08 -1.86 12.24
N LYS A 372 10.04 -2.78 12.30
CA LYS A 372 10.99 -3.03 11.20
C LYS A 372 10.58 -4.25 10.41
N PHE A 373 10.95 -4.27 9.13
CA PHE A 373 10.82 -5.45 8.28
C PHE A 373 12.04 -5.57 7.36
N SER A 374 12.28 -6.78 6.87
CA SER A 374 13.29 -7.02 5.85
C SER A 374 12.73 -6.62 4.49
N TYR A 375 13.38 -5.68 3.83
CA TYR A 375 13.08 -5.24 2.48
C TYR A 375 14.17 -5.74 1.53
N SER A 376 13.76 -6.50 0.54
CA SER A 376 14.63 -6.94 -0.55
C SER A 376 14.18 -6.24 -1.82
N PRO A 377 14.96 -5.32 -2.42
CA PRO A 377 14.60 -4.68 -3.67
C PRO A 377 14.22 -5.70 -4.72
N ASP A 378 14.86 -6.87 -4.72
CA ASP A 378 14.73 -7.91 -5.75
C ASP A 378 13.54 -8.86 -5.59
N SER A 379 12.91 -8.87 -4.41
CA SER A 379 11.82 -9.81 -4.10
C SER A 379 10.61 -9.17 -3.41
N HIS A 380 10.65 -7.87 -3.11
CA HIS A 380 9.57 -7.23 -2.36
C HIS A 380 8.35 -6.89 -3.24
N PRO A 381 7.11 -7.19 -2.78
CA PRO A 381 5.84 -6.90 -3.46
C PRO A 381 5.73 -5.49 -4.04
N SER A 382 6.27 -4.47 -3.37
CA SER A 382 6.16 -3.08 -3.82
C SER A 382 6.76 -2.81 -5.22
N ARG A 383 7.63 -3.68 -5.75
CA ARG A 383 8.13 -3.61 -7.14
C ARG A 383 7.33 -4.44 -8.16
N PHE A 384 6.38 -5.26 -7.71
CA PHE A 384 5.54 -6.11 -8.58
C PHE A 384 4.20 -5.46 -8.92
N GLU A 385 3.80 -4.48 -8.12
CA GLU A 385 2.40 -4.04 -8.04
C GLU A 385 2.05 -2.90 -9.02
N PHE A 386 2.97 -2.46 -9.90
CA PHE A 386 2.65 -1.45 -10.93
C PHE A 386 1.38 -1.80 -11.69
N TYR A 387 1.28 -3.06 -12.10
CA TYR A 387 0.14 -3.55 -12.86
C TYR A 387 -1.16 -3.55 -12.05
N ASN A 388 -1.10 -4.00 -10.79
CA ASN A 388 -2.26 -4.09 -9.92
C ASN A 388 -2.76 -2.71 -9.46
N TYR A 389 -1.84 -1.77 -9.20
CA TYR A 389 -2.17 -0.41 -8.79
C TYR A 389 -3.11 0.26 -9.79
N PHE A 390 -2.77 0.14 -11.07
CA PHE A 390 -3.52 0.78 -12.14
C PHE A 390 -4.71 -0.04 -12.64
N GLN A 391 -4.63 -1.37 -12.64
CA GLN A 391 -5.72 -2.21 -13.12
C GLN A 391 -6.93 -2.19 -12.18
N TYR A 392 -6.71 -2.18 -10.86
CA TYR A 392 -7.81 -2.27 -9.89
C TYR A 392 -8.20 -0.91 -9.28
N GLY A 393 -7.51 0.15 -9.69
CA GLY A 393 -7.70 1.51 -9.21
C GLY A 393 -7.36 1.70 -7.72
N PRO A 394 -7.38 2.96 -7.25
CA PRO A 394 -7.02 3.32 -5.88
C PRO A 394 -7.97 2.76 -4.79
N GLY A 395 -9.07 2.11 -5.17
CA GLY A 395 -10.06 1.51 -4.25
C GLY A 395 -9.93 -0.01 -4.03
N SER A 396 -8.97 -0.67 -4.67
CA SER A 396 -8.75 -2.11 -4.47
C SER A 396 -8.20 -2.40 -3.08
N ARG A 397 -8.68 -3.46 -2.42
CA ARG A 397 -8.51 -3.74 -0.97
C ARG A 397 -7.06 -4.04 -0.50
N HIS A 398 -6.03 -3.73 -1.27
CA HIS A 398 -4.62 -3.87 -0.89
C HIS A 398 -3.81 -2.55 -0.91
N PRO A 399 -4.33 -1.39 -0.46
CA PRO A 399 -3.52 -0.17 -0.44
C PRO A 399 -2.40 -0.24 0.61
N GLN A 400 -2.50 -1.11 1.61
CA GLN A 400 -1.57 -1.21 2.75
C GLN A 400 -0.17 -1.77 2.41
N THR A 401 0.11 -2.10 1.15
CA THR A 401 1.43 -2.62 0.73
C THR A 401 2.15 -1.72 -0.29
N MET A 402 1.49 -0.68 -0.81
CA MET A 402 2.06 0.15 -1.87
C MET A 402 2.74 1.37 -1.27
N SER A 403 4.05 1.26 -1.10
CA SER A 403 4.89 2.30 -0.50
C SER A 403 6.21 2.41 -1.25
N SER A 404 6.74 3.63 -1.31
CA SER A 404 8.11 3.86 -1.74
C SER A 404 9.05 3.58 -0.58
N ILE A 405 10.20 2.97 -0.86
CA ILE A 405 11.21 2.67 0.15
C ILE A 405 12.39 3.62 -0.02
N PHE A 406 12.77 4.31 1.05
CA PHE A 406 13.93 5.18 1.11
C PHE A 406 15.07 4.48 1.85
N LEU A 407 16.19 4.24 1.19
CA LEU A 407 17.35 3.52 1.70
C LEU A 407 18.57 4.44 1.83
N VAL A 408 19.37 4.23 2.87
CA VAL A 408 20.67 4.89 3.12
C VAL A 408 21.74 3.80 3.27
N PRO A 409 22.12 3.15 2.16
CA PRO A 409 22.76 1.82 2.19
C PRO A 409 24.21 1.80 2.68
N PHE A 410 24.92 2.93 2.62
CA PHE A 410 26.33 3.06 3.01
C PHE A 410 26.52 3.79 4.33
N ASN A 411 25.49 3.86 5.17
CA ASN A 411 25.60 4.52 6.46
C ASN A 411 26.55 3.71 7.36
N GLU A 412 27.85 4.05 7.33
CA GLU A 412 28.89 3.48 8.19
C GLU A 412 28.49 3.68 9.65
N LYS A 413 27.80 2.69 10.24
CA LYS A 413 27.47 2.55 11.67
C LYS A 413 27.29 3.89 12.40
N ARG A 414 26.46 4.80 11.88
CA ARG A 414 25.90 5.85 12.73
C ARG A 414 24.92 5.15 13.64
N GLU A 415 25.36 4.83 14.85
CA GLU A 415 24.45 4.52 15.94
C GLU A 415 23.37 5.61 15.95
N LEU A 416 22.10 5.22 15.79
CA LEU A 416 20.93 6.09 15.93
C LEU A 416 20.76 6.47 17.42
N THR A 417 21.81 6.98 18.05
CA THR A 417 21.89 7.25 19.49
C THR A 417 21.46 8.66 19.88
N ASN A 418 20.96 9.48 18.96
CA ASN A 418 20.56 10.85 19.31
C ASN A 418 19.16 11.24 18.82
N LYS A 419 18.22 11.18 19.79
CA LYS A 419 16.96 11.93 19.86
C LYS A 419 15.83 11.55 18.89
N MET A 420 15.59 10.27 18.63
CA MET A 420 14.18 9.84 18.61
C MET A 420 13.75 9.67 20.06
N ASN A 421 12.49 10.00 20.37
CA ASN A 421 11.89 9.80 21.69
C ASN A 421 11.68 8.29 21.91
N ILE A 422 12.81 7.58 21.98
CA ILE A 422 12.99 6.15 22.12
C ILE A 422 12.31 5.66 23.41
N ILE A 423 11.99 6.55 24.35
CA ILE A 423 11.21 6.23 25.55
C ILE A 423 9.78 5.78 25.18
N GLU A 424 9.16 6.30 24.12
CA GLU A 424 7.81 5.83 23.70
C GLU A 424 7.86 4.50 22.93
N VAL A 425 8.94 4.23 22.19
CA VAL A 425 9.14 2.95 21.50
C VAL A 425 9.70 1.87 22.44
N LEU A 426 10.49 2.24 23.45
CA LEU A 426 11.02 1.34 24.47
C LEU A 426 9.99 0.99 25.55
N ALA A 427 9.00 1.85 25.83
CA ALA A 427 7.87 1.48 26.68
C ALA A 427 7.07 0.29 26.11
N TYR A 428 7.14 0.04 24.80
CA TYR A 428 6.59 -1.16 24.16
C TYR A 428 7.57 -2.35 24.10
N ARG A 429 8.84 -2.13 24.43
CA ARG A 429 9.96 -3.06 24.21
C ARG A 429 10.48 -3.75 25.47
N GLU A 430 10.08 -3.30 26.66
CA GLU A 430 10.39 -3.99 27.94
C GLU A 430 9.67 -5.34 28.11
N LEU A 431 8.81 -5.76 27.17
CA LEU A 431 8.15 -7.07 27.19
C LEU A 431 8.80 -8.14 26.32
N VAL A 432 9.87 -7.84 25.58
CA VAL A 432 10.55 -8.82 24.72
C VAL A 432 12.05 -8.85 25.02
N GLU A 433 12.39 -9.40 26.19
CA GLU A 433 13.76 -9.76 26.56
C GLU A 433 14.26 -10.89 25.65
N GLY A 434 15.40 -10.68 24.96
CA GLY A 434 16.22 -11.82 24.51
C GLY A 434 16.77 -11.84 23.09
N THR A 435 16.75 -10.76 22.30
CA THR A 435 17.44 -10.76 20.99
C THR A 435 18.53 -9.69 20.87
N ARG A 436 19.77 -10.19 20.82
CA ARG A 436 21.02 -9.44 20.55
C ARG A 436 20.99 -8.85 19.12
N GLU A 437 21.61 -7.67 19.00
CA GLU A 437 22.07 -7.02 17.76
C GLU A 437 21.02 -6.71 16.68
N MET A 438 20.17 -5.70 16.90
CA MET A 438 19.40 -5.09 15.80
C MET A 438 19.28 -3.57 15.98
N ASN A 439 20.40 -2.86 15.95
CA ASN A 439 20.44 -1.39 16.08
C ASN A 439 20.66 -0.67 14.74
N HIS A 440 20.73 -1.38 13.62
CA HIS A 440 20.93 -0.75 12.31
C HIS A 440 19.65 -0.78 11.48
N LEU A 441 19.15 0.39 11.14
CA LEU A 441 18.15 0.58 10.09
C LEU A 441 18.87 1.06 8.85
N ASP A 442 18.59 0.39 7.73
CA ASP A 442 19.12 0.76 6.43
C ASP A 442 18.22 1.76 5.71
N GLY A 443 17.00 1.98 6.19
CA GLY A 443 16.06 2.86 5.54
C GLY A 443 14.70 2.95 6.22
N VAL A 444 13.78 3.62 5.54
CA VAL A 444 12.42 3.88 6.01
C VAL A 444 11.42 3.73 4.87
N GLN A 445 10.25 3.19 5.19
CA GLN A 445 9.12 3.13 4.29
C GLN A 445 8.41 4.49 4.28
N ILE A 446 8.28 5.07 3.09
CA ILE A 446 7.45 6.25 2.87
C ILE A 446 5.99 5.79 2.86
N PRO A 447 5.09 6.37 3.67
CA PRO A 447 3.70 5.91 3.77
C PRO A 447 2.98 5.89 2.41
N GLU A 448 3.32 6.83 1.53
CA GLU A 448 2.73 6.96 0.21
C GLU A 448 3.65 6.40 -0.87
N LEU A 449 3.05 5.72 -1.84
CA LEU A 449 3.73 5.41 -3.09
C LEU A 449 3.92 6.69 -3.89
N LEU A 450 5.17 7.02 -4.21
CA LEU A 450 5.49 8.16 -5.05
C LEU A 450 5.13 7.85 -6.51
N VAL A 451 4.17 8.60 -7.05
CA VAL A 451 3.70 8.50 -8.43
C VAL A 451 3.89 9.86 -9.10
N PHE A 452 4.46 9.84 -10.30
CA PHE A 452 4.73 11.04 -11.09
C PHE A 452 4.08 10.95 -12.47
N SER A 453 3.69 12.09 -13.02
CA SER A 453 3.16 12.20 -14.38
C SER A 453 4.15 12.96 -15.26
N ALA A 454 4.41 12.45 -16.46
CA ALA A 454 5.03 13.19 -17.55
C ALA A 454 3.95 13.46 -18.59
N SER A 455 3.65 14.72 -18.88
CA SER A 455 2.70 15.14 -19.90
C SER A 455 3.29 16.27 -20.74
N THR A 456 2.98 16.30 -22.03
CA THR A 456 3.41 17.38 -22.91
C THR A 456 2.75 18.72 -22.59
N ASP A 457 1.63 18.72 -21.87
CA ASP A 457 0.84 19.90 -21.50
C ASP A 457 1.16 20.46 -20.09
N GLU A 458 2.05 19.79 -19.34
CA GLU A 458 2.37 20.13 -17.95
C GLU A 458 3.85 20.53 -17.77
N PRO A 459 4.19 21.28 -16.70
CA PRO A 459 5.58 21.63 -16.42
C PRO A 459 6.46 20.45 -15.97
N ASN A 460 5.86 19.31 -15.61
CA ASN A 460 6.52 18.06 -15.18
C ASN A 460 7.62 18.25 -14.13
N LEU A 461 7.34 19.02 -13.09
CA LEU A 461 8.25 19.20 -11.96
C LEU A 461 8.01 18.12 -10.91
N TRP A 462 8.82 17.07 -10.93
CA TRP A 462 8.74 15.92 -10.03
C TRP A 462 9.40 16.24 -8.68
N LYS A 463 8.56 16.51 -7.69
CA LYS A 463 9.01 16.89 -6.34
C LYS A 463 9.18 15.65 -5.46
N ILE A 464 10.35 15.50 -4.84
CA ILE A 464 10.65 14.42 -3.91
C ILE A 464 10.95 15.04 -2.55
N LYS A 465 10.09 14.75 -1.57
CA LYS A 465 10.34 15.12 -0.18
C LYS A 465 11.08 13.97 0.51
N LEU A 466 12.29 14.23 0.98
CA LEU A 466 13.02 13.25 1.78
C LEU A 466 12.36 13.13 3.17
N PRO A 467 12.27 11.92 3.74
CA PRO A 467 11.74 11.74 5.09
C PRO A 467 12.59 12.54 6.09
N GLU A 468 11.90 13.25 6.99
CA GLU A 468 12.51 13.91 8.13
C GLU A 468 12.80 12.83 9.18
N LYS A 469 14.05 12.77 9.66
CA LYS A 469 14.60 11.90 10.72
C LYS A 469 13.79 10.70 11.20
#